data_AF-A0A351Y9U9-F1
#
_entry.id   AF-A0A351Y9U9-F1
#
_cell.length_a   1.000
_cell.length_b   1.000
_cell.length_c   1.000
_cell.angle_alpha   90.00
_cell.angle_beta   90.00
_cell.angle_gamma   90.00
#
_symmetry.space_group_name_H-M   'P 1'
#
loop_
_entity.id
_entity.type
_entity.pdbx_description
1 polymer ?
#
loop_
_entity_poly.entity_id
_entity_poly.type
_entity_poly.pdbx_seq_one_letter_code
_entity_poly.pdbx_strand_id
1 'polypeptide(L)'
;MLLESFEKVRGAVFFSGTFSPIGYFIESILGLENVPYLLLPSPFPKENFKLLLAPLISLRLKDRDKTIQEVASFLQSFVQSKIGNFFIYLPSFLYLSKIKPLLSFGEEVDIYYQTESMDSEKKSEFLSHFQENPKKTTVGILVIGGSFGEGVDLPFDRLIGVAIVGTGMPQIGFENELLKSRFKEKGFDYAYRNPGINKVMQAVGRLIRSEKDKGI
;
A
#
# COMPACT_ATOMS: atom_id res chain seq x y z
N MET A 1 -17.19 21.03 8.78
CA MET A 1 -17.71 20.00 7.84
C MET A 1 -18.07 18.68 8.53
N LEU A 2 -17.13 17.90 9.10
CA LEU A 2 -17.47 16.65 9.82
C LEU A 2 -18.21 16.90 11.15
N LEU A 3 -17.73 17.83 11.98
CA LEU A 3 -18.38 18.19 13.25
C LEU A 3 -19.83 18.71 13.05
N GLU A 4 -20.06 19.55 12.06
CA GLU A 4 -21.41 20.04 11.68
C GLU A 4 -22.34 18.90 11.22
N SER A 5 -21.77 17.81 10.70
CA SER A 5 -22.56 16.63 10.32
C SER A 5 -22.95 15.80 11.54
N PHE A 6 -22.14 15.83 12.61
CA PHE A 6 -22.46 15.14 13.87
C PHE A 6 -23.62 15.78 14.61
N GLU A 7 -23.79 17.11 14.50
CA GLU A 7 -24.93 17.81 15.10
C GLU A 7 -26.29 17.42 14.49
N LYS A 8 -26.28 16.80 13.31
CA LYS A 8 -27.50 16.36 12.60
C LYS A 8 -27.96 14.95 12.98
N VAL A 9 -27.18 14.22 13.76
CA VAL A 9 -27.47 12.82 14.13
C VAL A 9 -27.36 12.62 15.63
N ARG A 10 -28.04 11.59 16.16
CA ARG A 10 -27.96 11.27 17.61
C ARG A 10 -26.70 10.49 18.01
N GLY A 11 -25.97 9.97 17.03
CA GLY A 11 -24.72 9.24 17.24
C GLY A 11 -24.14 8.76 15.91
N ALA A 12 -22.82 8.52 15.90
CA ALA A 12 -22.09 8.02 14.74
C ALA A 12 -21.13 6.90 15.18
N VAL A 13 -21.04 5.83 14.39
CA VAL A 13 -20.09 4.72 14.58
C VAL A 13 -19.19 4.66 13.37
N PHE A 14 -17.88 4.70 13.60
CA PHE A 14 -16.87 4.61 12.55
C PHE A 14 -16.19 3.24 12.63
N PHE A 15 -16.05 2.56 11.49
CA PHE A 15 -15.34 1.30 11.38
C PHE A 15 -14.34 1.37 10.22
N SER A 16 -13.13 0.84 10.45
CA SER A 16 -12.11 0.70 9.42
C SER A 16 -11.08 -0.33 9.87
N GLY A 17 -10.56 -1.13 8.93
CA GLY A 17 -9.44 -2.04 9.16
C GLY A 17 -8.09 -1.33 9.32
N THR A 18 -8.02 -0.02 9.06
CA THR A 18 -6.75 0.74 9.05
C THR A 18 -6.79 2.00 9.93
N PHE A 19 -7.65 2.05 10.96
CA PHE A 19 -7.61 3.13 11.96
C PHE A 19 -6.46 2.97 12.96
N SER A 20 -5.24 2.96 12.45
CA SER A 20 -4.03 2.88 13.27
C SER A 20 -2.96 3.85 12.74
N PRO A 21 -2.39 4.73 13.58
CA PRO A 21 -2.67 4.91 15.01
C PRO A 21 -4.01 5.62 15.26
N ILE A 22 -4.84 5.13 16.19
CA ILE A 22 -6.20 5.67 16.42
C ILE A 22 -6.20 7.14 16.88
N GLY A 23 -5.22 7.56 17.68
CA GLY A 23 -5.10 8.94 18.15
C GLY A 23 -4.94 9.94 17.01
N TYR A 24 -4.27 9.56 15.93
CA TYR A 24 -4.18 10.38 14.72
C TYR A 24 -5.55 10.62 14.09
N PHE A 25 -6.37 9.58 13.93
CA PHE A 25 -7.70 9.71 13.33
C PHE A 25 -8.64 10.54 14.21
N ILE A 26 -8.61 10.31 15.53
CA ILE A 26 -9.42 11.05 16.50
C ILE A 26 -9.05 12.54 16.50
N GLU A 27 -7.76 12.88 16.63
CA GLU A 27 -7.33 14.28 16.74
C GLU A 27 -7.36 15.03 15.41
N SER A 28 -6.91 14.40 14.32
CA SER A 28 -6.72 15.11 13.03
C SER A 28 -7.95 15.09 12.11
N ILE A 29 -8.76 14.02 12.14
CA ILE A 29 -9.92 13.86 11.24
C ILE A 29 -11.22 14.18 11.97
N LEU A 30 -11.43 13.58 13.14
CA LEU A 30 -12.64 13.84 13.92
C LEU A 30 -12.57 15.19 14.64
N GLY A 31 -11.37 15.65 15.00
CA GLY A 31 -11.20 16.86 15.81
C GLY A 31 -11.80 16.72 17.20
N LEU A 32 -11.82 15.49 17.72
CA LEU A 32 -12.40 15.13 19.01
C LEU A 32 -11.29 14.68 19.96
N GLU A 33 -11.61 14.64 21.25
CA GLU A 33 -10.77 14.06 22.29
C GLU A 33 -11.57 12.98 23.04
N ASN A 34 -10.87 12.00 23.63
CA ASN A 34 -11.47 10.97 24.50
C ASN A 34 -12.61 10.15 23.85
N VAL A 35 -12.52 9.86 22.55
CA VAL A 35 -13.48 9.02 21.84
C VAL A 35 -13.28 7.55 22.22
N PRO A 36 -14.32 6.82 22.70
CA PRO A 36 -14.20 5.41 22.97
C PRO A 36 -13.99 4.63 21.67
N TYR A 37 -13.07 3.67 21.68
CA TYR A 37 -12.79 2.82 20.52
C TYR A 37 -12.61 1.36 20.96
N LEU A 38 -12.90 0.45 20.03
CA LEU A 38 -12.68 -0.98 20.19
C LEU A 38 -11.70 -1.44 19.11
N LEU A 39 -10.58 -2.04 19.52
CA LEU A 39 -9.64 -2.69 18.61
C LEU A 39 -9.82 -4.20 18.71
N LEU A 40 -10.26 -4.81 17.62
CA LEU A 40 -10.37 -6.26 17.52
C LEU A 40 -9.04 -6.84 17.02
N PRO A 41 -8.57 -7.98 17.58
CA PRO A 41 -7.39 -8.66 17.04
C PRO A 41 -7.68 -9.19 15.63
N SER A 42 -6.62 -9.33 14.83
CA SER A 42 -6.74 -10.00 13.53
C SER A 42 -7.23 -11.44 13.73
N PRO A 43 -8.28 -11.89 13.01
CA PRO A 43 -8.72 -13.28 13.06
C PRO A 43 -7.80 -14.21 12.25
N PHE A 44 -6.87 -13.66 11.45
CA PHE A 44 -6.06 -14.44 10.53
C PHE A 44 -4.80 -15.02 11.19
N PRO A 45 -4.42 -16.27 10.86
CA PRO A 45 -3.20 -16.90 11.37
C PRO A 45 -1.94 -16.10 10.98
N LYS A 46 -1.02 -15.89 11.92
CA LYS A 46 0.20 -15.10 11.67
C LYS A 46 1.17 -15.81 10.73
N GLU A 47 1.21 -17.14 10.81
CA GLU A 47 2.02 -18.03 9.97
C GLU A 47 1.67 -17.95 8.48
N ASN A 48 0.49 -17.45 8.13
CA ASN A 48 0.07 -17.23 6.76
C ASN A 48 0.67 -15.95 6.15
N PHE A 49 1.23 -15.07 6.97
CA PHE A 49 1.80 -13.80 6.55
C PHE A 49 3.32 -13.78 6.78
N LYS A 50 4.10 -13.80 5.70
CA LYS A 50 5.56 -13.80 5.78
C LYS A 50 6.13 -12.41 5.47
N LEU A 51 6.45 -11.65 6.51
CA LEU A 51 7.07 -10.34 6.35
C LEU A 51 8.57 -10.45 6.02
N LEU A 52 8.99 -9.86 4.89
CA LEU A 52 10.39 -9.68 4.52
C LEU A 52 10.76 -8.19 4.55
N LEU A 53 11.91 -7.86 5.13
CA LEU A 53 12.42 -6.50 5.22
C LEU A 53 13.83 -6.41 4.62
N ALA A 54 14.07 -5.39 3.80
CA ALA A 54 15.38 -5.04 3.26
C ALA A 54 15.87 -3.69 3.84
N PRO A 55 16.24 -3.64 5.14
CA PRO A 55 16.51 -2.37 5.83
C PRO A 55 17.79 -1.66 5.38
N LEU A 56 18.68 -2.37 4.69
CA LEU A 56 19.98 -1.84 4.26
C LEU A 56 19.91 -1.03 2.96
N ILE A 57 18.83 -1.16 2.20
CA ILE A 57 18.66 -0.48 0.93
C ILE A 57 18.09 0.93 1.16
N SER A 58 18.90 1.96 0.89
CA SER A 58 18.40 3.34 0.95
C SER A 58 17.47 3.64 -0.22
N LEU A 59 16.23 4.03 0.09
CA LEU A 59 15.22 4.48 -0.88
C LEU A 59 15.01 6.01 -0.85
N ARG A 60 15.90 6.74 -0.16
CA ARG A 60 15.90 8.21 -0.15
C ARG A 60 16.18 8.74 -1.55
N LEU A 61 15.55 9.86 -1.93
CA LEU A 61 15.60 10.39 -3.30
C LEU A 61 17.03 10.49 -3.87
N LYS A 62 17.98 10.96 -3.06
CA LYS A 62 19.40 11.12 -3.42
C LYS A 62 20.17 9.80 -3.63
N ASP A 63 19.70 8.70 -3.06
CA ASP A 63 20.37 7.40 -3.09
C ASP A 63 19.72 6.46 -4.11
N ARG A 64 18.50 6.76 -4.58
CA ARG A 64 17.71 5.90 -5.48
C ARG A 64 18.47 5.47 -6.72
N ASP A 65 19.19 6.37 -7.38
CA ASP A 65 19.93 6.01 -8.60
C ASP A 65 21.09 5.03 -8.31
N LYS A 66 21.62 5.04 -7.08
CA LYS A 66 22.68 4.11 -6.65
C LYS A 66 22.14 2.75 -6.23
N THR A 67 20.93 2.72 -5.67
CA THR A 67 20.33 1.49 -5.10
C THR A 67 19.34 0.80 -6.04
N ILE A 68 18.95 1.41 -7.16
CA ILE A 68 17.89 0.90 -8.05
C ILE A 68 18.19 -0.49 -8.62
N GLN A 69 19.45 -0.81 -8.90
CA GLN A 69 19.85 -2.13 -9.39
C GLN A 69 19.67 -3.21 -8.31
N GLU A 70 20.05 -2.89 -7.07
CA GLU A 70 19.85 -3.78 -5.93
C GLU A 70 18.36 -4.02 -5.70
N VAL A 71 17.54 -2.95 -5.70
CA VAL A 71 16.07 -3.08 -5.60
C VAL A 71 15.52 -4.00 -6.69
N ALA A 72 15.94 -3.83 -7.94
CA ALA A 72 15.49 -4.69 -9.04
C ALA A 72 15.84 -6.17 -8.80
N SER A 73 17.05 -6.47 -8.31
CA SER A 73 17.47 -7.84 -7.99
C SER A 73 16.65 -8.46 -6.85
N PHE A 74 16.32 -7.69 -5.82
CA PHE A 74 15.43 -8.14 -4.74
C PHE A 74 14.03 -8.45 -5.26
N LEU A 75 13.47 -7.57 -6.11
CA LEU A 75 12.15 -7.79 -6.70
C LEU A 75 12.13 -9.02 -7.61
N GLN A 76 13.21 -9.28 -8.35
CA GLN A 76 13.34 -10.48 -9.18
C GLN A 76 13.33 -11.75 -8.32
N SER A 77 14.13 -11.78 -7.26
CA SER A 77 14.17 -12.91 -6.31
C SER A 77 12.82 -13.13 -5.62
N PHE A 78 12.12 -12.03 -5.29
CA PHE A 78 10.79 -12.08 -4.71
C PHE A 78 9.77 -12.73 -5.65
N VAL A 79 9.71 -12.30 -6.91
CA VAL A 79 8.78 -12.84 -7.93
C VAL A 79 9.12 -14.29 -8.29
N GLN A 80 10.40 -14.65 -8.33
CA GLN A 80 10.84 -16.00 -8.67
C GLN A 80 10.67 -17.02 -7.53
N SER A 81 10.33 -16.55 -6.33
CA SER A 81 10.21 -17.42 -5.15
C SER A 81 9.09 -18.46 -5.25
N LYS A 82 8.03 -18.16 -6.02
CA LYS A 82 6.86 -19.03 -6.20
C LYS A 82 6.09 -18.64 -7.46
N ILE A 83 5.53 -19.61 -8.17
CA ILE A 83 4.57 -19.32 -9.23
C ILE A 83 3.30 -18.71 -8.62
N GLY A 84 2.92 -17.52 -9.09
CA GLY A 84 1.64 -16.92 -8.76
C GLY A 84 1.55 -15.43 -9.06
N ASN A 85 0.61 -14.78 -8.39
CA ASN A 85 0.23 -13.40 -8.61
C ASN A 85 0.92 -12.46 -7.62
N PHE A 86 1.64 -11.45 -8.12
CA PHE A 86 2.40 -10.51 -7.31
C PHE A 86 2.04 -9.06 -7.63
N PHE A 87 2.00 -8.22 -6.61
CA PHE A 87 1.98 -6.77 -6.76
C PHE A 87 3.27 -6.14 -6.26
N ILE A 88 3.79 -5.17 -7.02
CA ILE A 88 4.95 -4.38 -6.65
C ILE A 88 4.53 -2.91 -6.66
N TYR A 89 4.44 -2.31 -5.48
CA TYR A 89 4.15 -0.90 -5.31
C TYR A 89 5.43 -0.07 -5.32
N LEU A 90 5.54 0.81 -6.29
CA LEU A 90 6.63 1.76 -6.46
C LEU A 90 6.26 3.15 -5.92
N PRO A 91 7.24 3.98 -5.55
CA PRO A 91 6.98 5.26 -4.89
C PRO A 91 6.47 6.36 -5.83
N SER A 92 6.68 6.23 -7.14
CA SER A 92 6.19 7.18 -8.16
C SER A 92 6.33 6.62 -9.58
N PHE A 93 5.62 7.22 -10.54
CA PHE A 93 5.79 6.93 -11.97
C PHE A 93 7.22 7.25 -12.47
N LEU A 94 7.86 8.29 -11.92
CA LEU A 94 9.27 8.58 -12.22
C LEU A 94 10.21 7.46 -11.77
N TYR A 95 9.93 6.81 -10.64
CA TYR A 95 10.72 5.65 -10.21
C TYR A 95 10.41 4.42 -11.07
N LEU A 96 9.13 4.23 -11.44
CA LEU A 96 8.70 3.18 -12.35
C LEU A 96 9.44 3.25 -13.68
N SER A 97 9.51 4.42 -14.32
CA SER A 97 10.20 4.57 -15.61
C SER A 97 11.70 4.24 -15.52
N LYS A 98 12.34 4.57 -14.39
CA LYS A 98 13.75 4.26 -14.13
C LYS A 98 14.01 2.77 -13.86
N ILE A 99 13.16 2.11 -13.07
CA ILE A 99 13.38 0.71 -12.67
C ILE A 99 12.89 -0.27 -13.73
N LYS A 100 11.87 0.08 -14.52
CA LYS A 100 11.29 -0.75 -15.59
C LYS A 100 12.32 -1.44 -16.49
N PRO A 101 13.35 -0.76 -17.05
CA PRO A 101 14.35 -1.43 -17.89
C PRO A 101 15.25 -2.43 -17.13
N LEU A 102 15.28 -2.39 -15.79
CA LEU A 102 16.06 -3.28 -14.94
C LEU A 102 15.24 -4.49 -14.46
N LEU A 103 13.93 -4.47 -14.62
CA LEU A 103 13.05 -5.57 -14.22
C LEU A 103 13.04 -6.63 -15.33
N SER A 104 13.69 -7.77 -15.07
CA SER A 104 13.61 -8.96 -15.90
C SER A 104 13.25 -10.15 -15.02
N PHE A 105 11.99 -10.59 -15.10
CA PHE A 105 11.49 -11.72 -14.29
C PHE A 105 11.59 -13.06 -15.03
N GLY A 106 11.99 -13.07 -16.30
CA GLY A 106 12.00 -14.24 -17.18
C GLY A 106 10.90 -14.16 -18.25
N GLU A 107 11.05 -14.94 -19.33
CA GLU A 107 10.11 -14.95 -20.47
C GLU A 107 8.72 -15.51 -20.11
N GLU A 108 8.66 -16.34 -19.06
CA GLU A 108 7.42 -16.94 -18.57
C GLU A 108 6.70 -16.09 -17.52
N VAL A 109 6.97 -14.78 -17.43
CA VAL A 109 6.29 -13.89 -16.48
C VAL A 109 5.51 -12.81 -17.22
N ASP A 110 4.21 -12.72 -16.97
CA ASP A 110 3.38 -11.65 -17.50
C ASP A 110 3.49 -10.41 -16.61
N ILE A 111 3.83 -9.26 -17.20
CA ILE A 111 4.03 -8.01 -16.45
C ILE A 111 3.05 -6.96 -16.94
N TYR A 112 2.22 -6.47 -16.02
CA TYR A 112 1.26 -5.40 -16.26
C TYR A 112 1.66 -4.15 -15.49
N TYR A 113 1.63 -3.00 -16.15
CA TYR A 113 2.01 -1.71 -15.56
C TYR A 113 0.78 -0.83 -15.38
N GLN A 114 0.67 -0.21 -14.20
CA GLN A 114 -0.27 0.89 -14.01
C GLN A 114 0.12 2.07 -14.92
N THR A 115 -0.88 2.72 -15.51
CA THR A 115 -0.72 4.00 -16.22
C THR A 115 -1.29 5.14 -15.40
N GLU A 116 -0.87 6.38 -15.69
CA GLU A 116 -1.29 7.58 -14.94
C GLU A 116 -2.80 7.83 -15.01
N SER A 117 -3.46 7.39 -16.08
CA SER A 117 -4.87 7.63 -16.39
C SER A 117 -5.65 6.34 -16.61
N MET A 118 -5.77 5.53 -15.55
CA MET A 118 -6.68 4.38 -15.52
C MET A 118 -8.05 4.78 -14.95
N ASP A 119 -9.05 4.84 -15.83
CA ASP A 119 -10.46 4.85 -15.46
C ASP A 119 -10.87 3.51 -14.82
N SER A 120 -12.12 3.42 -14.34
CA SER A 120 -12.64 2.20 -13.71
C SER A 120 -12.59 0.96 -14.60
N GLU A 121 -12.78 1.12 -15.90
CA GLU A 121 -12.79 0.01 -16.86
C GLU A 121 -11.39 -0.57 -17.04
N LYS A 122 -10.39 0.29 -17.29
CA LYS A 122 -8.98 -0.11 -17.40
C LYS A 122 -8.44 -0.73 -16.11
N LYS A 123 -8.92 -0.27 -14.96
CA LYS A 123 -8.59 -0.93 -13.68
C LYS A 123 -9.16 -2.34 -13.62
N SER A 124 -10.43 -2.51 -14.00
CA SER A 124 -11.07 -3.82 -14.03
C SER A 124 -10.34 -4.77 -14.99
N GLU A 125 -9.97 -4.27 -16.17
CA GLU A 125 -9.16 -5.00 -17.15
C GLU A 125 -7.81 -5.42 -16.56
N PHE A 126 -7.07 -4.48 -15.94
CA PHE A 126 -5.81 -4.78 -15.28
C PHE A 126 -5.95 -5.90 -14.24
N LEU A 127 -6.98 -5.83 -13.40
CA LEU A 127 -7.23 -6.82 -12.35
C LEU A 127 -7.70 -8.17 -12.90
N SER A 128 -8.30 -8.18 -14.10
CA SER A 128 -8.74 -9.42 -14.76
C SER A 128 -7.57 -10.32 -15.17
N HIS A 129 -6.34 -9.81 -15.23
CA HIS A 129 -5.16 -10.65 -15.48
C HIS A 129 -4.75 -11.53 -14.29
N PHE A 130 -5.20 -11.20 -13.07
CA PHE A 130 -4.85 -11.89 -11.84
C PHE A 130 -5.93 -12.91 -11.50
N GLN A 131 -5.75 -14.14 -11.99
CA GLN A 131 -6.70 -15.25 -11.89
C GLN A 131 -6.32 -16.23 -10.78
N GLU A 132 -7.31 -16.98 -10.28
CA GLU A 132 -7.10 -18.07 -9.31
C GLU A 132 -6.33 -19.24 -9.93
N ASN A 133 -5.62 -20.02 -9.11
CA ASN A 133 -4.80 -21.16 -9.53
C ASN A 133 -3.84 -20.82 -10.70
N PRO A 134 -2.99 -19.79 -10.55
CA PRO A 134 -2.10 -19.34 -11.61
C PRO A 134 -1.12 -20.44 -12.00
N LYS A 135 -1.12 -20.81 -13.29
CA LYS A 135 -0.13 -21.73 -13.89
C LYS A 135 1.16 -21.02 -14.31
N LYS A 136 1.10 -19.70 -14.40
CA LYS A 136 2.16 -18.79 -14.84
C LYS A 136 2.20 -17.61 -13.87
N THR A 137 3.38 -17.05 -13.65
CA THR A 137 3.52 -15.88 -12.76
C THR A 137 3.02 -14.62 -13.44
N THR A 138 2.22 -13.84 -12.72
CA THR A 138 1.72 -12.54 -13.18
C THR A 138 2.11 -11.45 -12.18
N VAL A 139 2.70 -10.37 -12.67
CA VAL A 139 3.23 -9.27 -11.86
C VAL A 139 2.54 -7.96 -12.24
N GLY A 140 1.91 -7.32 -11.25
CA GLY A 140 1.37 -5.97 -11.37
C GLY A 140 2.33 -4.94 -10.79
N ILE A 141 2.85 -4.05 -11.63
CA ILE A 141 3.66 -2.91 -11.22
C ILE A 141 2.77 -1.69 -11.04
N LEU A 142 2.64 -1.24 -9.78
CA LEU A 142 1.69 -0.22 -9.34
C LEU A 142 2.45 0.94 -8.68
N VAL A 143 1.79 2.09 -8.53
CA VAL A 143 2.30 3.23 -7.77
C VAL A 143 1.51 3.38 -6.48
N ILE A 144 2.21 3.48 -5.35
CA ILE A 144 1.59 3.62 -4.03
C ILE A 144 0.82 4.95 -3.91
N GLY A 145 -0.40 4.88 -3.38
CA GLY A 145 -1.28 6.05 -3.26
C GLY A 145 -1.93 6.49 -4.57
N GLY A 146 -1.85 5.68 -5.63
CA GLY A 146 -2.67 5.84 -6.83
C GLY A 146 -4.07 5.26 -6.66
N SER A 147 -4.85 5.33 -7.75
CA SER A 147 -6.25 4.94 -7.83
C SER A 147 -6.51 3.42 -7.62
N PHE A 148 -5.44 2.62 -7.53
CA PHE A 148 -5.48 1.22 -7.12
C PHE A 148 -5.36 1.04 -5.62
N GLY A 149 -5.10 2.07 -4.79
CA GLY A 149 -4.93 1.97 -3.34
C GLY A 149 -6.21 1.66 -2.55
N GLU A 150 -7.38 1.84 -3.15
CA GLU A 150 -8.70 1.65 -2.53
C GLU A 150 -9.56 0.70 -3.38
N GLY A 151 -10.32 -0.20 -2.76
CA GLY A 151 -11.41 -0.95 -3.41
C GLY A 151 -11.06 -2.13 -4.31
N VAL A 152 -9.78 -2.53 -4.41
CA VAL A 152 -9.38 -3.72 -5.18
C VAL A 152 -9.54 -4.98 -4.33
N ASP A 153 -10.31 -5.96 -4.82
CA ASP A 153 -10.52 -7.25 -4.17
C ASP A 153 -9.93 -8.39 -5.01
N LEU A 154 -8.89 -9.05 -4.48
CA LEU A 154 -8.22 -10.19 -5.08
C LEU A 154 -8.19 -11.32 -4.03
N PRO A 155 -9.29 -12.07 -3.87
CA PRO A 155 -9.36 -13.14 -2.88
C PRO A 155 -8.46 -14.33 -3.23
N PHE A 156 -8.15 -15.16 -2.23
CA PHE A 156 -7.42 -16.42 -2.39
C PHE A 156 -6.02 -16.25 -2.98
N ASP A 157 -5.62 -17.10 -3.93
CA ASP A 157 -4.32 -17.07 -4.58
C ASP A 157 -4.24 -16.10 -5.77
N ARG A 158 -5.27 -15.24 -5.94
CA ARG A 158 -5.23 -14.12 -6.88
C ARG A 158 -4.19 -13.06 -6.50
N LEU A 159 -3.68 -13.08 -5.28
CA LEU A 159 -2.54 -12.29 -4.84
C LEU A 159 -1.77 -13.04 -3.75
N ILE A 160 -0.57 -13.53 -4.05
CA ILE A 160 0.27 -14.31 -3.11
C ILE A 160 1.50 -13.54 -2.64
N GLY A 161 1.79 -12.37 -3.23
CA GLY A 161 2.87 -11.54 -2.76
C GLY A 161 2.67 -10.05 -3.02
N VAL A 162 3.05 -9.23 -2.05
CA VAL A 162 3.07 -7.76 -2.17
C VAL A 162 4.45 -7.22 -1.78
N ALA A 163 5.15 -6.63 -2.74
CA ALA A 163 6.36 -5.84 -2.47
C ALA A 163 6.03 -4.35 -2.42
N ILE A 164 6.59 -3.64 -1.45
CA ILE A 164 6.45 -2.19 -1.31
C ILE A 164 7.83 -1.54 -1.33
N VAL A 165 8.10 -0.76 -2.37
CA VAL A 165 9.35 -0.02 -2.53
C VAL A 165 9.18 1.39 -1.97
N GLY A 166 9.61 1.57 -0.72
CA GLY A 166 9.62 2.86 -0.03
C GLY A 166 8.62 2.91 1.12
N THR A 167 8.39 4.12 1.64
CA THR A 167 7.61 4.32 2.87
C THR A 167 6.15 4.71 2.63
N GLY A 168 5.72 4.85 1.37
CA GLY A 168 4.39 5.35 1.01
C GLY A 168 4.11 6.79 1.45
N MET A 169 5.11 7.50 1.99
CA MET A 169 4.92 8.85 2.51
C MET A 169 4.40 9.82 1.42
N PRO A 170 3.47 10.72 1.76
CA PRO A 170 3.06 11.81 0.89
C PRO A 170 4.26 12.63 0.40
N GLN A 171 4.11 13.22 -0.78
CA GLN A 171 5.08 14.21 -1.27
C GLN A 171 4.99 15.49 -0.45
N ILE A 172 6.09 16.24 -0.41
CA ILE A 172 6.12 17.57 0.19
C ILE A 172 5.20 18.47 -0.63
N GLY A 173 4.29 19.15 0.05
CA GLY A 173 3.32 20.04 -0.58
C GLY A 173 2.79 21.05 0.43
N PHE A 174 2.18 22.12 -0.07
CA PHE A 174 1.68 23.21 0.76
C PHE A 174 0.72 22.71 1.85
N GLU A 175 -0.24 21.86 1.49
CA GLU A 175 -1.22 21.30 2.44
C GLU A 175 -0.56 20.45 3.53
N ASN A 176 0.41 19.61 3.17
CA ASN A 176 1.13 18.76 4.13
C ASN A 176 2.01 19.59 5.06
N GLU A 177 2.67 20.64 4.56
CA GLU A 177 3.44 21.56 5.42
C GLU A 177 2.53 22.42 6.31
N LEU A 178 1.36 22.82 5.83
CA LEU A 178 0.35 23.49 6.66
C LEU A 178 -0.14 22.56 7.78
N LEU A 179 -0.44 21.30 7.48
CA LEU A 179 -0.83 20.31 8.46
C LEU A 179 0.28 20.06 9.48
N LYS A 180 1.53 19.93 9.02
CA LYS A 180 2.70 19.77 9.87
C LYS A 180 2.90 20.96 10.81
N SER A 181 2.78 22.18 10.31
CA SER A 181 2.92 23.39 11.15
C SER A 181 1.82 23.51 12.20
N ARG A 182 0.57 23.12 11.88
CA ARG A 182 -0.56 23.12 12.82
C ARG A 182 -0.32 22.25 14.06
N PHE A 183 0.24 21.05 13.88
CA PHE A 183 0.36 20.06 14.96
C PHE A 183 1.74 20.05 15.64
N LYS A 184 2.62 21.01 15.34
CA LYS A 184 3.94 21.22 15.98
C LYS A 184 4.74 19.92 16.10
N GLU A 185 4.98 19.43 17.32
CA GLU A 185 5.77 18.23 17.61
C GLU A 185 5.18 16.95 16.97
N LYS A 186 3.85 16.84 16.89
CA LYS A 186 3.16 15.74 16.20
C LYS A 186 3.00 15.98 14.69
N GLY A 187 3.42 17.14 14.19
CA GLY A 187 3.17 17.61 12.83
C GLY A 187 3.73 16.71 11.75
N PHE A 188 4.99 16.27 11.90
CA PHE A 188 5.59 15.36 10.94
C PHE A 188 4.85 14.02 10.87
N ASP A 189 4.43 13.51 12.03
CA ASP A 189 3.73 12.24 12.13
C ASP A 189 2.37 12.30 11.45
N TYR A 190 1.67 13.41 11.60
CA TYR A 190 0.32 13.59 11.07
C TYR A 190 0.32 13.90 9.58
N ALA A 191 1.31 14.65 9.10
CA ALA A 191 1.43 15.02 7.70
C ALA A 191 2.10 13.95 6.82
N TYR A 192 3.02 13.16 7.37
CA TYR A 192 3.86 12.27 6.57
C TYR A 192 3.86 10.82 7.04
N ARG A 193 4.15 10.57 8.33
CA ARG A 193 4.35 9.21 8.85
C ARG A 193 3.07 8.37 8.84
N ASN A 194 2.01 8.86 9.48
CA ASN A 194 0.75 8.12 9.61
C ASN A 194 0.05 7.94 8.24
N PRO A 195 -0.02 8.96 7.36
CA PRO A 195 -0.49 8.75 5.99
C PRO A 195 0.32 7.68 5.23
N GLY A 196 1.64 7.65 5.41
CA GLY A 196 2.51 6.64 4.81
C GLY A 196 2.20 5.23 5.32
N ILE A 197 2.10 5.06 6.64
CA ILE A 197 1.70 3.79 7.28
C ILE A 197 0.34 3.33 6.74
N ASN A 198 -0.65 4.21 6.66
CA ASN A 198 -1.97 3.88 6.15
C ASN A 198 -1.92 3.35 4.71
N LYS A 199 -1.17 4.00 3.83
CA LYS A 199 -1.00 3.53 2.44
C LYS A 199 -0.32 2.16 2.36
N VAL A 200 0.68 1.92 3.20
CA VAL A 200 1.35 0.61 3.31
C VAL A 200 0.35 -0.45 3.80
N MET A 201 -0.41 -0.16 4.84
CA MET A 201 -1.41 -1.08 5.38
C MET A 201 -2.54 -1.38 4.39
N GLN A 202 -2.97 -0.39 3.60
CA GLN A 202 -3.96 -0.58 2.53
C GLN A 202 -3.43 -1.46 1.38
N ALA A 203 -2.13 -1.39 1.10
CA ALA A 203 -1.49 -2.25 0.12
C ALA A 203 -1.31 -3.69 0.65
N VAL A 204 -0.84 -3.84 1.89
CA VAL A 204 -0.61 -5.15 2.53
C VAL A 204 -1.90 -5.87 2.89
N GLY A 205 -2.93 -5.15 3.37
CA GLY A 205 -4.23 -5.72 3.77
C GLY A 205 -5.02 -6.38 2.63
N ARG A 206 -4.47 -6.42 1.42
CA ARG A 206 -5.01 -7.16 0.27
C ARG A 206 -4.55 -8.60 0.24
N LEU A 207 -3.45 -8.91 0.90
CA LEU A 207 -2.78 -10.20 0.80
C LEU A 207 -3.48 -11.28 1.63
N ILE A 208 -4.05 -10.91 2.77
CA ILE A 208 -4.72 -11.84 3.69
C ILE A 208 -6.15 -11.31 3.96
N ARG A 209 -7.15 -11.97 3.37
CA ARG A 209 -8.58 -11.66 3.55
C ARG A 209 -9.39 -12.81 4.11
N SER A 210 -8.85 -14.03 4.06
CA SER A 210 -9.41 -15.23 4.66
C SER A 210 -8.39 -15.97 5.51
N GLU A 211 -8.84 -16.85 6.40
CA GLU A 211 -7.98 -17.72 7.22
C GLU A 211 -7.13 -18.69 6.40
N LYS A 212 -7.46 -18.87 5.11
CA LYS A 212 -6.77 -19.79 4.19
C LYS A 212 -5.75 -19.09 3.31
N ASP A 213 -5.82 -17.77 3.19
CA ASP A 213 -4.92 -16.99 2.34
C ASP A 213 -3.51 -17.06 2.92
N LYS A 214 -2.51 -17.14 2.05
CA LYS A 214 -1.09 -17.18 2.42
C LYS A 214 -0.30 -16.31 1.47
N GLY A 215 0.59 -15.49 2.01
CA GLY A 215 1.39 -14.60 1.19
C GLY A 215 2.63 -14.04 1.85
N ILE A 216 3.43 -13.38 1.00
CA ILE A 216 4.69 -12.71 1.34
C ILE A 216 4.57 -11.20 1.13
#